data_AF-A0A0H2N0M5-F1
#
_entry.id   AF-A0A0H2N0M5-F1
#
_cell.length_a   1.000
_cell.length_b   1.000
_cell.length_c   1.000
_cell.angle_alpha   90.00
_cell.angle_beta   90.00
_cell.angle_gamma   90.00
#
_symmetry.space_group_name_H-M   'P 1'
#
loop_
_entity.id
_entity.type
_entity.pdbx_description
1 polymer ?
#
loop_
_entity_poly.entity_id
_entity_poly.type
_entity_poly.pdbx_seq_one_letter_code
_entity_poly.pdbx_strand_id
1 'polypeptide(L)'
;MNQRRLQNFKKNRRGYWSLWIFIILFGLSLVAEVIANDKPIVIFYDDKPYFPIVQALPETHFGGEFETETDYHDPYVQSLISAKGWMIWPLIQYNYKTVAYKLPTPAPSAPDFDHWLGTDDQARDVVARLLYGMRISILFGLLLTAISAVIGVTAGAIQGYFGGVLDLVAQRFIEIWSGLPTLYILIIVSSVLVPSFWTLLGILMLFSWVGFVGVVRAEFLKVRNYDYIRSAKALGVSDRMIMYRHILPNAIVATLTFLPFTLTAAITGLTSLDFLGLGLPAGSASLGELLAQGKANLQAPWLGLTAFVSLAVMLSLLVFIGEAVRDAFDPRKLFNGGRS
;
A
#
# COMPACT_ATOMS: atom_id res chain seq x y z
N MET A 1 -6.83 -23.18 -19.53
CA MET A 1 -7.37 -21.81 -19.33
C MET A 1 -6.32 -20.85 -18.73
N ASN A 2 -5.65 -21.21 -17.62
CA ASN A 2 -4.70 -20.31 -16.93
C ASN A 2 -3.47 -19.88 -17.77
N GLN A 3 -2.89 -20.79 -18.57
CA GLN A 3 -1.75 -20.44 -19.45
C GLN A 3 -2.09 -19.36 -20.50
N ARG A 4 -3.31 -19.38 -21.05
CA ARG A 4 -3.77 -18.37 -22.02
C ARG A 4 -4.00 -17.00 -21.38
N ARG A 5 -4.57 -16.96 -20.16
CA ARG A 5 -4.70 -15.71 -19.40
C ARG A 5 -3.34 -15.08 -19.14
N LEU A 6 -2.34 -15.89 -18.77
CA LEU A 6 -0.96 -15.44 -18.60
C LEU A 6 -0.35 -14.92 -19.91
N GLN A 7 -0.61 -15.57 -21.04
CA GLN A 7 -0.17 -15.07 -22.36
C GLN A 7 -0.83 -13.74 -22.72
N ASN A 8 -2.13 -13.58 -22.46
CA ASN A 8 -2.84 -12.32 -22.70
C ASN A 8 -2.31 -11.18 -21.81
N PHE A 9 -2.00 -11.48 -20.55
CA PHE A 9 -1.33 -10.53 -19.65
C PHE A 9 0.03 -10.10 -20.23
N LYS A 10 0.88 -11.07 -20.62
CA LYS A 10 2.21 -10.80 -21.21
C LYS A 10 2.13 -10.04 -22.54
N LYS A 11 1.04 -10.17 -23.30
CA LYS A 11 0.81 -9.40 -24.53
C LYS A 11 0.58 -7.91 -24.24
N ASN A 12 0.02 -7.56 -23.08
CA ASN A 12 -0.07 -6.16 -22.65
C ASN A 12 1.30 -5.71 -22.10
N ARG A 13 2.15 -5.21 -23.01
CA ARG A 13 3.54 -4.80 -22.69
C ARG A 13 3.60 -3.75 -21.58
N ARG A 14 2.65 -2.80 -21.56
CA ARG A 14 2.63 -1.72 -20.56
C ARG A 14 2.40 -2.30 -19.18
N GLY A 15 1.31 -3.03 -18.96
CA GLY A 15 1.05 -3.64 -17.66
C GLY A 15 2.07 -4.70 -17.25
N TYR A 16 2.68 -5.42 -18.19
CA TYR A 16 3.76 -6.36 -17.89
C TYR A 16 5.02 -5.67 -17.34
N TRP A 17 5.49 -4.59 -17.99
CA TRP A 17 6.62 -3.83 -17.48
C TRP A 17 6.28 -3.07 -16.20
N SER A 18 5.06 -2.53 -16.10
CA SER A 18 4.59 -1.90 -14.88
C SER A 18 4.58 -2.87 -13.69
N LEU A 19 4.20 -4.13 -13.91
CA LEU A 19 4.26 -5.16 -12.88
C LEU A 19 5.70 -5.38 -12.39
N TRP A 20 6.67 -5.51 -13.29
CA TRP A 20 8.07 -5.70 -12.90
C TRP A 20 8.65 -4.50 -12.16
N ILE A 21 8.41 -3.29 -12.66
CA ILE A 21 8.85 -2.06 -12.00
C ILE A 21 8.22 -1.96 -10.60
N PHE A 22 6.90 -2.22 -10.50
CA PHE A 22 6.21 -2.22 -9.22
C PHE A 22 6.77 -3.26 -8.25
N ILE A 23 7.01 -4.50 -8.70
CA ILE A 23 7.59 -5.56 -7.86
C ILE A 23 8.97 -5.17 -7.36
N ILE A 24 9.81 -4.56 -8.20
CA ILE A 24 11.14 -4.11 -7.80
C ILE A 24 11.02 -3.00 -6.76
N LEU A 25 10.24 -1.94 -7.04
CA LEU A 25 10.08 -0.82 -6.10
C LEU A 25 9.45 -1.24 -4.78
N PHE A 26 8.44 -2.11 -4.83
CA PHE A 26 7.82 -2.66 -3.62
C PHE A 26 8.77 -3.61 -2.88
N GLY A 27 9.54 -4.42 -3.59
CA GLY A 27 10.57 -5.27 -2.99
C GLY A 27 11.64 -4.46 -2.26
N LEU A 28 12.13 -3.38 -2.88
CA LEU A 28 13.08 -2.45 -2.26
C LEU A 28 12.46 -1.77 -1.03
N SER A 29 11.20 -1.35 -1.11
CA SER A 29 10.53 -0.71 0.04
C SER A 29 10.26 -1.67 1.20
N LEU A 30 10.08 -2.97 0.94
CA LEU A 30 9.97 -3.98 1.99
C LEU A 30 11.26 -4.17 2.78
N VAL A 31 12.42 -4.00 2.14
CA VAL A 31 13.75 -4.07 2.78
C VAL A 31 14.33 -2.67 3.05
N ALA A 32 13.45 -1.67 3.27
CA ALA A 32 13.86 -0.29 3.45
C ALA A 32 14.89 -0.09 4.57
N GLU A 33 14.81 -0.88 5.64
CA GLU A 33 15.77 -0.84 6.76
C GLU A 33 17.20 -1.20 6.35
N VAL A 34 17.40 -1.90 5.24
CA VAL A 34 18.74 -2.25 4.71
C VAL A 34 19.23 -1.17 3.74
N ILE A 35 18.32 -0.42 3.12
CA ILE A 35 18.63 0.59 2.10
C ILE A 35 18.79 1.97 2.72
N ALA A 36 17.92 2.30 3.67
CA ALA A 36 17.78 3.60 4.32
C ALA A 36 17.61 3.44 5.83
N ASN A 37 18.69 3.66 6.57
CA ASN A 37 18.73 3.52 8.02
C ASN A 37 19.81 4.40 8.64
N ASP A 38 19.58 4.86 9.86
CA ASP A 38 20.55 5.62 10.65
C ASP A 38 21.56 4.76 11.41
N LYS A 39 21.49 3.44 11.19
CA LYS A 39 22.39 2.46 11.79
C LYS A 39 23.15 1.69 10.71
N PRO A 40 24.44 1.36 10.93
CA PRO A 40 25.17 0.45 10.06
C PRO A 40 24.48 -0.91 9.95
N ILE A 41 24.59 -1.54 8.79
CA ILE A 41 24.06 -2.89 8.55
C ILE A 41 24.83 -3.92 9.37
N VAL A 42 26.17 -3.80 9.33
CA VAL A 42 27.10 -4.68 10.02
C VAL A 42 28.19 -3.83 10.65
N ILE A 43 28.55 -4.18 11.88
CA ILE A 43 29.75 -3.69 12.56
C ILE A 43 30.59 -4.91 12.93
N PHE A 44 31.86 -4.91 12.56
CA PHE A 44 32.82 -5.89 13.05
C PHE A 44 33.68 -5.19 14.09
N TYR A 45 33.63 -5.64 15.35
CA TYR A 45 34.33 -5.01 16.47
C TYR A 45 34.80 -6.09 17.46
N ASP A 46 36.07 -6.03 17.91
CA ASP A 46 36.67 -7.02 18.82
C ASP A 46 36.43 -8.48 18.36
N ASP A 47 36.77 -8.76 17.10
CA ASP A 47 36.65 -10.07 16.42
C ASP A 47 35.23 -10.67 16.36
N LYS A 48 34.20 -9.86 16.58
CA LYS A 48 32.79 -10.29 16.54
C LYS A 48 31.94 -9.41 15.62
N PRO A 49 31.04 -10.00 14.81
CA PRO A 49 30.07 -9.24 14.03
C PRO A 49 28.85 -8.87 14.89
N TYR A 50 28.38 -7.65 14.71
CA TYR A 50 27.18 -7.08 15.31
C TYR A 50 26.27 -6.53 14.21
N PHE A 51 24.95 -6.57 14.45
CA PHE A 51 23.93 -6.14 13.49
C PHE A 51 23.01 -5.08 14.13
N PRO A 52 23.41 -3.80 14.16
CA PRO A 52 22.67 -2.71 14.80
C PRO A 52 21.23 -2.51 14.31
N ILE A 53 20.94 -2.94 13.07
CA ILE A 53 19.59 -2.89 12.50
C ILE A 53 18.60 -3.78 13.28
N VAL A 54 19.09 -4.88 13.85
CA VAL A 54 18.26 -5.88 14.55
C VAL A 54 18.40 -5.75 16.06
N GLN A 55 19.54 -5.24 16.54
CA GLN A 55 19.87 -5.17 17.96
C GLN A 55 20.27 -3.75 18.33
N ALA A 56 19.55 -3.15 19.29
CA ALA A 56 19.95 -1.89 19.90
C ALA A 56 21.16 -2.15 20.81
N LEU A 57 22.29 -1.51 20.50
CA LEU A 57 23.54 -1.65 21.24
C LEU A 57 23.86 -0.34 21.95
N PRO A 58 24.20 -0.38 23.25
CA PRO A 58 24.61 0.81 23.97
C PRO A 58 26.02 1.25 23.56
N GLU A 59 26.34 2.52 23.76
CA GLU A 59 27.64 3.08 23.41
C GLU A 59 28.80 2.40 24.17
N THR A 60 28.54 2.01 25.43
CA THR A 60 29.51 1.26 26.27
C THR A 60 29.98 -0.04 25.62
N HIS A 61 29.18 -0.64 24.72
CA HIS A 61 29.55 -1.84 23.98
C HIS A 61 30.75 -1.61 23.05
N PHE A 62 30.92 -0.38 22.55
CA PHE A 62 32.03 0.01 21.68
C PHE A 62 33.15 0.73 22.44
N GLY A 63 33.07 0.78 23.78
CA GLY A 63 34.03 1.46 24.65
C GLY A 63 33.70 2.92 24.94
N GLY A 64 32.47 3.37 24.66
CA GLY A 64 31.98 4.69 25.05
C GLY A 64 31.51 4.76 26.51
N GLU A 65 30.88 5.88 26.88
CA GLU A 65 30.56 6.18 28.28
C GLU A 65 29.08 5.98 28.63
N PHE A 66 28.19 6.04 27.64
CA PHE A 66 26.74 6.05 27.86
C PHE A 66 26.08 4.67 27.65
N GLU A 67 25.18 4.30 28.57
CA GLU A 67 24.32 3.11 28.48
C GLU A 67 23.08 3.32 27.57
N THR A 68 23.04 4.42 26.83
CA THR A 68 22.00 4.72 25.85
C THR A 68 22.33 4.11 24.50
N GLU A 69 21.30 3.92 23.67
CA GLU A 69 21.49 3.44 22.29
C GLU A 69 22.49 4.30 21.53
N THR A 70 23.44 3.64 20.87
CA THR A 70 24.58 4.25 20.19
C THR A 70 24.12 5.17 19.04
N ASP A 71 24.58 6.42 19.03
CA ASP A 71 24.50 7.30 17.86
C ASP A 71 25.71 7.04 16.95
N TYR A 72 25.48 6.29 15.87
CA TYR A 72 26.54 5.92 14.93
C TYR A 72 26.99 7.09 14.02
N HIS A 73 26.28 8.22 14.03
CA HIS A 73 26.69 9.44 13.32
C HIS A 73 27.66 10.31 14.12
N ASP A 74 27.87 10.01 15.41
CA ASP A 74 28.84 10.71 16.23
C ASP A 74 30.28 10.34 15.80
N PRO A 75 31.11 11.33 15.37
CA PRO A 75 32.52 11.08 15.06
C PRO A 75 33.30 10.42 16.19
N TYR A 76 32.93 10.67 17.46
CA TYR A 76 33.56 10.04 18.62
C TYR A 76 33.33 8.52 18.60
N VAL A 77 32.08 8.08 18.49
CA VAL A 77 31.70 6.67 18.39
C VAL A 77 32.33 6.00 17.16
N GLN A 78 32.32 6.69 16.01
CA GLN A 78 32.94 6.17 14.78
C GLN A 78 34.44 5.93 14.96
N SER A 79 35.14 6.79 15.70
CA SER A 79 36.56 6.62 16.00
C SER A 79 36.82 5.41 16.92
N LEU A 80 35.97 5.18 17.92
CA LEU A 80 36.05 4.03 18.82
C LEU A 80 35.89 2.71 18.05
N ILE A 81 34.88 2.64 17.18
CA ILE A 81 34.63 1.44 16.38
C ILE A 81 35.76 1.20 15.38
N SER A 82 36.21 2.26 14.70
CA SER A 82 37.28 2.16 13.70
C SER A 82 38.64 1.79 14.30
N ALA A 83 38.86 2.07 15.60
CA ALA A 83 40.08 1.68 16.29
C ALA A 83 40.24 0.17 16.46
N LYS A 84 39.14 -0.59 16.48
CA LYS A 84 39.15 -2.05 16.71
C LYS A 84 38.29 -2.83 15.70
N GLY A 85 37.95 -2.21 14.58
CA GLY A 85 36.86 -2.70 13.76
C GLY A 85 36.56 -1.88 12.52
N TRP A 86 35.45 -2.23 11.87
CA TRP A 86 34.91 -1.52 10.71
C TRP A 86 33.39 -1.64 10.70
N MET A 87 32.74 -0.78 9.93
CA MET A 87 31.28 -0.78 9.77
C MET A 87 30.89 -0.64 8.29
N ILE A 88 29.76 -1.24 7.92
CA ILE A 88 29.16 -1.10 6.59
C ILE A 88 27.85 -0.34 6.73
N TRP A 89 27.76 0.80 6.06
CA TRP A 89 26.57 1.65 6.06
C TRP A 89 25.56 1.24 4.97
N PRO A 90 24.26 1.46 5.21
CA PRO A 90 23.26 1.48 4.14
C PRO A 90 23.54 2.59 3.13
N LEU A 91 22.91 2.50 1.96
CA LEU A 91 23.08 3.47 0.87
C LEU A 91 22.63 4.88 1.29
N ILE A 92 21.53 4.95 2.05
CA ILE A 92 21.03 6.17 2.67
C ILE A 92 21.23 6.01 4.17
N GLN A 93 22.06 6.87 4.77
CA GLN A 93 22.44 6.77 6.19
C GLN A 93 21.42 7.39 7.14
N TYR A 94 20.15 7.44 6.72
CA TYR A 94 19.06 8.05 7.46
C TYR A 94 17.84 7.13 7.46
N ASN A 95 17.22 7.00 8.63
CA ASN A 95 15.89 6.44 8.76
C ASN A 95 14.85 7.54 8.46
N TYR A 96 13.61 7.16 8.13
CA TYR A 96 12.51 8.12 7.88
C TYR A 96 12.17 9.03 9.08
N LYS A 97 12.63 8.67 10.28
CA LYS A 97 12.49 9.44 11.53
C LYS A 97 13.73 10.24 11.91
N THR A 98 14.89 9.91 11.37
CA THR A 98 16.17 10.52 11.78
C THR A 98 16.16 12.00 11.43
N VAL A 99 16.49 12.82 12.41
CA VAL A 99 16.62 14.27 12.25
C VAL A 99 18.08 14.58 11.93
N ALA A 100 18.34 15.17 10.78
CA ALA A 100 19.67 15.61 10.38
C ALA A 100 20.01 16.92 11.09
N TYR A 101 20.92 16.85 12.07
CA TYR A 101 21.35 18.03 12.83
C TYR A 101 22.38 18.90 12.09
N LYS A 102 23.14 18.31 11.17
CA LYS A 102 24.19 18.98 10.41
C LYS A 102 23.68 19.28 9.00
N LEU A 103 22.98 20.41 8.85
CA LEU A 103 22.47 20.87 7.56
C LEU A 103 23.16 22.16 7.10
N PRO A 104 23.36 22.34 5.78
CA PRO A 104 23.96 23.56 5.22
C PRO A 104 23.04 24.78 5.34
N THR A 105 21.73 24.55 5.37
CA THR A 105 20.70 25.59 5.53
C THR A 105 19.64 25.13 6.51
N PRO A 106 18.85 26.05 7.12
CA PRO A 106 17.68 25.68 7.89
C PRO A 106 16.74 24.75 7.07
N ALA A 107 16.12 23.79 7.76
CA ALA A 107 15.15 22.89 7.14
C ALA A 107 13.89 23.65 6.67
N PRO A 108 13.27 23.26 5.53
CA PRO A 108 13.73 22.27 4.56
C PRO A 108 14.99 22.68 3.80
N SER A 109 15.97 21.79 3.70
CA SER A 109 17.21 22.01 2.96
C SER A 109 17.12 21.40 1.55
N ALA A 110 17.79 22.04 0.58
CA ALA A 110 17.80 21.61 -0.81
C ALA A 110 18.57 20.29 -0.99
N PRO A 111 18.35 19.55 -2.09
CA PRO A 111 19.08 18.33 -2.37
C PRO A 111 20.61 18.50 -2.36
N ASP A 112 21.29 17.59 -1.67
CA ASP A 112 22.75 17.51 -1.61
C ASP A 112 23.24 16.05 -1.69
N PHE A 113 24.53 15.83 -1.43
CA PHE A 113 25.13 14.49 -1.54
C PHE A 113 24.72 13.53 -0.42
N ASP A 114 24.34 14.05 0.74
CA ASP A 114 23.90 13.26 1.89
C ASP A 114 22.37 13.04 1.85
N HIS A 115 21.62 14.00 1.31
CA HIS A 115 20.17 14.03 1.16
C HIS A 115 19.77 14.23 -0.30
N TRP A 116 19.66 13.15 -1.08
CA TRP A 116 19.56 13.24 -2.55
C TRP A 116 18.29 13.92 -3.07
N LEU A 117 17.23 13.98 -2.26
CA LEU A 117 16.00 14.72 -2.56
C LEU A 117 15.74 15.85 -1.54
N GLY A 118 16.78 16.24 -0.80
CA GLY A 118 16.73 17.24 0.26
C GLY A 118 16.12 16.70 1.55
N THR A 119 15.88 17.61 2.48
CA THR A 119 15.19 17.31 3.74
C THR A 119 13.80 17.90 3.77
N ASP A 120 12.94 17.34 4.62
CA ASP A 120 11.65 17.93 4.95
C ASP A 120 11.74 19.07 5.98
N ASP A 121 10.60 19.61 6.39
CA ASP A 121 10.51 20.72 7.37
C ASP A 121 10.87 20.33 8.80
N GLN A 122 11.09 19.04 9.08
CA GLN A 122 11.60 18.51 10.35
C GLN A 122 13.06 18.04 10.22
N ALA A 123 13.77 18.45 9.17
CA ALA A 123 15.15 18.04 8.89
C ALA A 123 15.31 16.52 8.67
N ARG A 124 14.28 15.81 8.21
CA ARG A 124 14.36 14.36 7.92
C ARG A 124 14.63 14.14 6.44
N ASP A 125 15.38 13.09 6.11
CA ASP A 125 15.70 12.75 4.72
C ASP A 125 14.45 12.38 3.89
N VAL A 126 14.27 13.04 2.74
CA VAL A 126 13.09 12.85 1.88
C VAL A 126 13.12 11.50 1.16
N VAL A 127 14.29 10.96 0.81
CA VAL A 127 14.40 9.66 0.12
C VAL A 127 14.00 8.51 1.05
N ALA A 128 14.49 8.54 2.29
CA ALA A 128 14.10 7.61 3.33
C ALA A 128 12.59 7.70 3.59
N ARG A 129 12.03 8.90 3.75
CA ARG A 129 10.57 9.10 3.90
C ARG A 129 9.79 8.56 2.71
N LEU A 130 10.28 8.76 1.49
CA LEU A 130 9.65 8.25 0.27
C LEU A 130 9.63 6.71 0.25
N LEU A 131 10.76 6.06 0.55
CA LEU A 131 10.88 4.60 0.53
C LEU A 131 9.96 3.94 1.56
N TYR A 132 10.00 4.42 2.80
CA TYR A 132 9.14 3.92 3.88
C TYR A 132 7.67 4.27 3.64
N GLY A 133 7.37 5.46 3.12
CA GLY A 133 6.01 5.91 2.81
C GLY A 133 5.38 5.08 1.70
N MET A 134 6.14 4.77 0.64
CA MET A 134 5.69 3.88 -0.44
C MET A 134 5.33 2.49 0.09
N ARG A 135 6.14 1.92 1.00
CA ARG A 135 5.82 0.65 1.66
C ARG A 135 4.49 0.73 2.39
N ILE A 136 4.30 1.75 3.23
CA ILE A 136 3.08 1.89 4.04
C ILE A 136 1.85 2.06 3.12
N SER A 137 1.93 2.93 2.12
CA SER A 137 0.83 3.17 1.17
C SER A 137 0.44 1.90 0.41
N ILE A 138 1.42 1.14 -0.11
CA ILE A 138 1.14 -0.10 -0.86
C ILE A 138 0.55 -1.17 0.05
N LEU A 139 1.14 -1.41 1.23
CA LEU A 139 0.62 -2.39 2.18
C LEU A 139 -0.80 -2.05 2.62
N PHE A 140 -1.06 -0.78 2.91
CA PHE A 140 -2.40 -0.29 3.25
C PHE A 140 -3.39 -0.57 2.12
N GLY A 141 -3.06 -0.18 0.89
CA GLY A 141 -3.91 -0.38 -0.28
C GLY A 141 -4.23 -1.85 -0.53
N LEU A 142 -3.21 -2.72 -0.45
CA LEU A 142 -3.35 -4.16 -0.67
C LEU A 142 -4.22 -4.81 0.41
N LEU A 143 -3.97 -4.52 1.69
CA LEU A 143 -4.76 -5.07 2.79
C LEU A 143 -6.21 -4.59 2.76
N LEU A 144 -6.42 -3.28 2.58
CA LEU A 144 -7.77 -2.72 2.49
C LEU A 144 -8.54 -3.34 1.33
N THR A 145 -7.93 -3.44 0.15
CA THR A 145 -8.57 -4.03 -1.03
C THR A 145 -8.86 -5.52 -0.83
N ALA A 146 -7.92 -6.28 -0.29
CA ALA A 146 -8.08 -7.72 -0.08
C ALA A 146 -9.22 -8.02 0.92
N ILE A 147 -9.23 -7.35 2.07
CA ILE A 147 -10.25 -7.56 3.10
C ILE A 147 -11.62 -7.10 2.60
N SER A 148 -11.70 -5.91 1.98
CA SER A 148 -12.93 -5.39 1.38
C SER A 148 -13.48 -6.31 0.29
N ALA A 149 -12.61 -6.90 -0.54
CA ALA A 149 -13.02 -7.86 -1.55
C ALA A 149 -13.60 -9.13 -0.93
N VAL A 150 -12.97 -9.69 0.11
CA VAL A 150 -13.49 -10.88 0.80
C VAL A 150 -14.88 -10.62 1.39
N ILE A 151 -15.05 -9.51 2.11
CA ILE A 151 -16.32 -9.14 2.74
C ILE A 151 -17.38 -8.88 1.66
N GLY A 152 -17.07 -8.02 0.69
CA GLY A 152 -18.04 -7.60 -0.32
C GLY A 152 -18.41 -8.71 -1.31
N VAL A 153 -17.48 -9.60 -1.68
CA VAL A 153 -17.79 -10.79 -2.49
C VAL A 153 -18.70 -11.73 -1.73
N THR A 154 -18.43 -11.97 -0.44
CA THR A 154 -19.27 -12.85 0.38
C THR A 154 -20.68 -12.27 0.54
N ALA A 155 -20.79 -11.00 0.92
CA ALA A 155 -22.08 -10.32 1.08
C ALA A 155 -22.85 -10.21 -0.24
N GLY A 156 -22.18 -9.86 -1.35
CA GLY A 156 -22.79 -9.79 -2.67
C GLY A 156 -23.25 -11.14 -3.22
N ALA A 157 -22.48 -12.20 -2.97
CA ALA A 157 -22.85 -13.57 -3.35
C ALA A 157 -24.12 -14.02 -2.63
N ILE A 158 -24.21 -13.78 -1.31
CA ILE A 158 -25.39 -14.12 -0.51
C ILE A 158 -26.61 -13.32 -1.01
N GLN A 159 -26.47 -11.99 -1.18
CA GLN A 159 -27.55 -11.13 -1.68
C GLN A 159 -28.05 -11.56 -3.06
N GLY A 160 -27.14 -11.75 -4.02
CA GLY A 160 -27.52 -12.11 -5.39
C GLY A 160 -28.08 -13.54 -5.51
N TYR A 161 -27.57 -14.49 -4.72
CA TYR A 161 -28.03 -15.87 -4.78
C TYR A 161 -29.42 -16.07 -4.20
N PHE A 162 -29.70 -15.54 -3.01
CA PHE A 162 -31.00 -15.71 -2.36
C PHE A 162 -32.03 -14.73 -2.92
N GLY A 163 -31.66 -13.46 -3.13
CA GLY A 163 -32.61 -12.45 -3.62
C GLY A 163 -33.74 -12.16 -2.62
N GLY A 164 -34.82 -11.55 -3.11
CA GLY A 164 -36.05 -11.34 -2.33
C GLY A 164 -35.86 -10.41 -1.13
N VAL A 165 -36.43 -10.77 0.01
CA VAL A 165 -36.39 -9.94 1.24
C VAL A 165 -34.97 -9.76 1.76
N LEU A 166 -34.12 -10.80 1.71
CA LEU A 166 -32.72 -10.72 2.14
C LEU A 166 -31.98 -9.64 1.36
N ASP A 167 -32.15 -9.66 0.04
CA ASP A 167 -31.54 -8.67 -0.84
C ASP A 167 -32.10 -7.27 -0.59
N LEU A 168 -33.43 -7.13 -0.47
CA LEU A 168 -34.07 -5.85 -0.17
C LEU A 168 -33.57 -5.23 1.13
N VAL A 169 -33.53 -5.98 2.23
CA VAL A 169 -33.06 -5.48 3.54
C VAL A 169 -31.58 -5.10 3.47
N ALA A 170 -30.74 -5.94 2.88
CA ALA A 170 -29.32 -5.66 2.74
C ALA A 170 -29.04 -4.44 1.86
N GLN A 171 -29.79 -4.25 0.77
CA GLN A 171 -29.70 -3.06 -0.07
C GLN A 171 -30.12 -1.80 0.68
N ARG A 172 -31.20 -1.83 1.48
CA ARG A 172 -31.59 -0.66 2.31
C ARG A 172 -30.52 -0.30 3.33
N PHE A 173 -29.90 -1.30 3.97
CA PHE A 173 -28.78 -1.05 4.86
C PHE A 173 -27.61 -0.39 4.11
N ILE A 174 -27.23 -0.92 2.95
CA ILE A 174 -26.13 -0.39 2.13
C ILE A 174 -26.43 1.03 1.65
N GLU A 175 -27.65 1.33 1.23
CA GLU A 175 -28.07 2.68 0.82
C GLU A 175 -27.87 3.69 1.96
N ILE A 176 -28.38 3.38 3.16
CA ILE A 176 -28.20 4.22 4.35
C ILE A 176 -26.71 4.35 4.70
N TRP A 177 -25.98 3.23 4.68
CA TRP A 177 -24.55 3.19 5.01
C TRP A 177 -23.71 4.03 4.06
N SER A 178 -24.00 3.95 2.76
CA SER A 178 -23.31 4.71 1.71
C SER A 178 -23.68 6.19 1.68
N GLY A 179 -24.78 6.58 2.33
CA GLY A 179 -25.16 7.98 2.51
C GLY A 179 -24.32 8.72 3.55
N LEU A 180 -23.55 8.00 4.39
CA LEU A 180 -22.68 8.60 5.40
C LEU A 180 -21.39 9.15 4.77
N PRO A 181 -21.05 10.44 4.96
CA PRO A 181 -19.81 10.98 4.41
C PRO A 181 -18.58 10.44 5.15
N THR A 182 -17.78 9.63 4.47
CA THR A 182 -16.60 8.95 5.05
C THR A 182 -15.61 9.93 5.70
N LEU A 183 -15.40 11.11 5.10
CA LEU A 183 -14.52 12.15 5.66
C LEU A 183 -15.01 12.68 7.01
N TYR A 184 -16.32 12.86 7.22
CA TYR A 184 -16.84 13.32 8.50
C TYR A 184 -16.68 12.26 9.59
N ILE A 185 -16.91 10.98 9.26
CA ILE A 185 -16.65 9.89 10.21
C ILE A 185 -15.18 9.86 10.61
N LEU A 186 -14.27 10.07 9.66
CA LEU A 186 -12.83 10.14 9.95
C LEU A 186 -12.48 11.32 10.86
N ILE A 187 -13.04 12.52 10.62
CA ILE A 187 -12.85 13.70 11.49
C ILE A 187 -13.36 13.43 12.91
N ILE A 188 -14.54 12.83 13.03
CA ILE A 188 -15.11 12.49 14.34
C ILE A 188 -14.21 11.48 15.05
N VAL A 189 -13.81 10.41 14.38
CA VAL A 189 -12.96 9.38 15.00
C VAL A 189 -11.58 9.90 15.33
N SER A 190 -10.95 10.71 14.47
CA SER A 190 -9.63 11.30 14.73
C SER A 190 -9.63 12.29 15.89
N SER A 191 -10.80 12.85 16.25
CA SER A 191 -10.91 13.75 17.41
C SER A 191 -10.99 13.01 18.75
N VAL A 192 -11.34 11.72 18.74
CA VAL A 192 -11.46 10.88 19.94
C VAL A 192 -10.32 9.87 20.05
N LEU A 193 -9.85 9.35 18.93
CA LEU A 193 -8.80 8.33 18.83
C LEU A 193 -7.65 8.85 17.99
N VAL A 194 -6.42 8.60 18.45
CA VAL A 194 -5.22 8.88 17.64
C VAL A 194 -5.23 7.97 16.41
N PRO A 195 -5.21 8.53 15.19
CA PRO A 195 -5.12 7.73 13.98
C PRO A 195 -3.84 6.90 13.95
N SER A 196 -3.97 5.66 13.51
CA SER A 196 -2.90 4.71 13.30
C SER A 196 -3.19 3.93 12.01
N PHE A 197 -2.19 3.20 11.52
CA PHE A 197 -2.37 2.33 10.35
C PHE A 197 -3.63 1.44 10.47
N TRP A 198 -3.80 0.78 11.62
CA TRP A 198 -4.90 -0.16 11.84
C TRP A 198 -6.25 0.51 12.04
N THR A 199 -6.30 1.66 12.72
CA THR A 199 -7.57 2.38 12.93
C THR A 199 -8.07 2.96 11.61
N LEU A 200 -7.19 3.56 10.80
CA LEU A 200 -7.54 4.05 9.47
C LEU A 200 -7.96 2.91 8.53
N LEU A 201 -7.24 1.78 8.57
CA LEU A 201 -7.59 0.61 7.78
C LEU A 201 -8.98 0.08 8.16
N GLY A 202 -9.28 -0.04 9.45
CA GLY A 202 -10.60 -0.46 9.95
C GLY A 202 -11.72 0.48 9.50
N ILE A 203 -11.54 1.80 9.68
CA ILE A 203 -12.57 2.78 9.31
C ILE A 203 -12.80 2.79 7.80
N LEU A 204 -11.76 2.80 6.98
CA LEU A 204 -11.92 2.77 5.52
C LEU A 204 -12.48 1.43 5.04
N MET A 205 -12.11 0.32 5.69
CA MET A 205 -12.66 -1.01 5.40
C MET A 205 -14.16 -1.04 5.62
N LEU A 206 -14.71 -0.35 6.64
CA LEU A 206 -16.15 -0.28 6.89
C LEU A 206 -16.96 0.28 5.71
N PHE A 207 -16.36 1.06 4.82
CA PHE A 207 -17.04 1.63 3.64
C PHE A 207 -16.61 0.96 2.33
N SER A 208 -15.36 0.52 2.22
CA SER A 208 -14.76 0.05 0.96
C SER A 208 -15.37 -1.25 0.41
N TRP A 209 -15.89 -2.14 1.26
CA TRP A 209 -16.50 -3.42 0.84
C TRP A 209 -17.78 -3.26 0.01
N VAL A 210 -18.51 -2.16 0.19
CA VAL A 210 -19.82 -1.91 -0.44
C VAL A 210 -19.74 -1.95 -1.97
N GLY A 211 -18.66 -1.42 -2.56
CA GLY A 211 -18.48 -1.42 -4.01
C GLY A 211 -18.42 -2.84 -4.60
N PHE A 212 -17.78 -3.78 -3.90
CA PHE A 212 -17.71 -5.17 -4.34
C PHE A 212 -19.06 -5.89 -4.26
N VAL A 213 -19.91 -5.54 -3.29
CA VAL A 213 -21.26 -6.11 -3.16
C VAL A 213 -22.05 -5.91 -4.45
N GLY A 214 -22.09 -4.69 -4.96
CA GLY A 214 -22.88 -4.35 -6.15
C GLY A 214 -22.46 -5.16 -7.38
N VAL A 215 -21.15 -5.25 -7.62
CA VAL A 215 -20.59 -6.00 -8.76
C VAL A 215 -20.90 -7.49 -8.67
N VAL A 216 -20.66 -8.10 -7.51
CA VAL A 216 -20.85 -9.55 -7.31
C VAL A 216 -22.32 -9.91 -7.29
N ARG A 217 -23.16 -9.10 -6.64
CA ARG A 217 -24.61 -9.26 -6.61
C ARG A 217 -25.19 -9.28 -8.02
N ALA A 218 -24.79 -8.34 -8.88
CA ALA A 218 -25.28 -8.27 -10.27
C ALA A 218 -24.95 -9.55 -11.05
N GLU A 219 -23.72 -10.07 -10.92
CA GLU A 219 -23.33 -11.33 -11.56
C GLU A 219 -24.09 -12.53 -10.99
N PHE A 220 -24.28 -12.59 -9.67
CA PHE A 220 -25.05 -13.69 -9.05
C PHE A 220 -26.52 -13.67 -9.48
N LEU A 221 -27.17 -12.50 -9.55
CA LEU A 221 -28.55 -12.34 -10.03
C LEU A 221 -28.70 -12.76 -11.49
N LYS A 222 -27.70 -12.48 -12.32
CA LYS A 222 -27.68 -12.88 -13.73
C LYS A 222 -27.47 -14.39 -13.88
N VAL A 223 -26.41 -14.92 -13.28
CA VAL A 223 -25.97 -16.31 -13.48
C VAL A 223 -26.94 -17.31 -12.85
N ARG A 224 -27.59 -16.99 -11.72
CA ARG A 224 -28.58 -17.89 -11.11
C ARG A 224 -29.76 -18.24 -12.02
N ASN A 225 -29.99 -17.44 -13.07
CA ASN A 225 -31.07 -17.64 -14.04
C ASN A 225 -30.68 -18.49 -15.25
N TYR A 226 -29.42 -18.94 -15.35
CA TYR A 226 -28.97 -19.80 -16.45
C TYR A 226 -29.53 -21.23 -16.37
N ASP A 227 -29.75 -21.84 -17.54
CA ASP A 227 -30.38 -23.15 -17.66
C ASP A 227 -29.60 -24.27 -16.96
N TYR A 228 -28.27 -24.21 -17.00
CA TYR A 228 -27.43 -25.20 -16.30
C TYR A 228 -27.53 -25.08 -14.77
N ILE A 229 -27.79 -23.88 -14.23
CA ILE A 229 -28.03 -23.68 -12.80
C ILE A 229 -29.41 -24.22 -12.42
N ARG A 230 -30.44 -23.93 -13.22
CA ARG A 230 -31.79 -24.46 -13.02
C ARG A 230 -31.80 -25.99 -13.06
N SER A 231 -31.06 -26.57 -14.02
CA SER A 231 -30.88 -28.02 -14.15
C SER A 231 -30.15 -28.61 -12.94
N ALA A 232 -29.07 -27.97 -12.47
CA ALA A 232 -28.35 -28.41 -11.26
C ALA A 232 -29.24 -28.39 -10.01
N LYS A 233 -30.12 -27.39 -9.86
CA LYS A 233 -31.11 -27.34 -8.78
C LYS A 233 -32.13 -28.47 -8.88
N ALA A 234 -32.64 -28.74 -10.08
CA ALA A 234 -33.59 -29.84 -10.31
C ALA A 234 -32.98 -31.22 -9.99
N LEU A 235 -31.66 -31.36 -10.12
CA LEU A 235 -30.89 -32.55 -9.74
C LEU A 235 -30.53 -32.61 -8.24
N GLY A 236 -31.01 -31.65 -7.42
CA GLY A 236 -30.79 -31.66 -5.96
C GLY A 236 -29.40 -31.22 -5.50
N VAL A 237 -28.62 -30.54 -6.36
CA VAL A 237 -27.31 -30.00 -5.96
C VAL A 237 -27.51 -28.91 -4.90
N SER A 238 -26.73 -28.97 -3.82
CA SER A 238 -26.85 -28.02 -2.71
C SER A 238 -26.52 -26.58 -3.10
N ASP A 239 -27.24 -25.62 -2.52
CA ASP A 239 -27.06 -24.19 -2.78
C ASP A 239 -25.62 -23.73 -2.61
N ARG A 240 -24.94 -24.22 -1.56
CA ARG A 240 -23.52 -23.92 -1.30
C ARG A 240 -22.63 -24.37 -2.45
N MET A 241 -22.83 -25.59 -2.94
CA MET A 241 -22.08 -26.13 -4.08
C MET A 241 -22.36 -25.32 -5.35
N ILE A 242 -23.62 -24.93 -5.58
CA ILE A 242 -24.01 -24.07 -6.70
C ILE A 242 -23.30 -22.72 -6.63
N MET A 243 -23.35 -22.06 -5.48
CA MET A 243 -22.70 -20.77 -5.27
C MET A 243 -21.20 -20.84 -5.53
N TYR A 244 -20.47 -21.73 -4.84
CA TYR A 244 -19.00 -21.73 -4.90
C TYR A 244 -18.43 -22.34 -6.18
N ARG A 245 -19.07 -23.38 -6.75
CA ARG A 245 -18.51 -24.12 -7.88
C ARG A 245 -19.10 -23.72 -9.23
N HIS A 246 -20.33 -23.23 -9.26
CA HIS A 246 -21.01 -22.90 -10.52
C HIS A 246 -21.15 -21.39 -10.76
N ILE A 247 -21.45 -20.59 -9.74
CA ILE A 247 -21.71 -19.15 -9.90
C ILE A 247 -20.47 -18.30 -9.62
N LEU A 248 -19.83 -18.48 -8.46
CA LEU A 248 -18.72 -17.65 -8.00
C LEU A 248 -17.55 -17.54 -9.00
N PRO A 249 -17.13 -18.61 -9.72
CA PRO A 249 -16.06 -18.49 -10.71
C PRO A 249 -16.36 -17.48 -11.84
N ASN A 250 -17.64 -17.26 -12.17
CA ASN A 250 -18.05 -16.23 -13.13
C ASN A 250 -17.99 -14.84 -12.49
N ALA A 251 -18.46 -14.70 -11.25
CA ALA A 251 -18.45 -13.43 -10.54
C ALA A 251 -17.03 -12.93 -10.22
N ILE A 252 -16.08 -13.83 -9.94
CA ILE A 252 -14.66 -13.49 -9.67
C ILE A 252 -14.05 -12.72 -10.86
N VAL A 253 -14.45 -13.00 -12.10
CA VAL A 253 -13.96 -12.27 -13.29
C VAL A 253 -14.35 -10.78 -13.20
N ALA A 254 -15.57 -10.49 -12.79
CA ALA A 254 -16.03 -9.12 -12.58
C ALA A 254 -15.34 -8.46 -11.37
N THR A 255 -15.18 -9.19 -10.26
CA THR A 255 -14.47 -8.71 -9.07
C THR A 255 -13.01 -8.34 -9.39
N LEU A 256 -12.28 -9.21 -10.10
CA LEU A 256 -10.88 -8.99 -10.49
C LEU A 256 -10.70 -7.74 -11.35
N THR A 257 -11.73 -7.39 -12.13
CA THR A 257 -11.74 -6.17 -12.95
C THR A 257 -11.85 -4.90 -12.09
N PHE A 258 -12.44 -5.00 -10.90
CA PHE A 258 -12.65 -3.86 -9.99
C PHE A 258 -11.50 -3.65 -9.00
N LEU A 259 -10.77 -4.72 -8.64
CA LEU A 259 -9.65 -4.65 -7.69
C LEU A 259 -8.65 -3.51 -7.94
N PRO A 260 -8.20 -3.24 -9.18
CA PRO A 260 -7.18 -2.20 -9.39
C PRO A 260 -7.69 -0.79 -9.09
N PHE A 261 -8.98 -0.54 -9.33
CA PHE A 261 -9.61 0.74 -9.01
C PHE A 261 -9.74 0.90 -7.50
N THR A 262 -10.14 -0.14 -6.78
CA THR A 262 -10.21 -0.11 -5.32
C THR A 262 -8.83 0.08 -4.69
N LEU A 263 -7.81 -0.59 -5.21
CA LEU A 263 -6.43 -0.46 -4.75
C LEU A 263 -5.90 0.97 -4.95
N THR A 264 -6.15 1.54 -6.12
CA THR A 264 -5.80 2.95 -6.43
C THR A 264 -6.56 3.91 -5.52
N ALA A 265 -7.86 3.72 -5.34
CA ALA A 265 -8.69 4.54 -4.46
C ALA A 265 -8.27 4.44 -3.00
N ALA A 266 -7.83 3.27 -2.53
CA ALA A 266 -7.32 3.07 -1.17
C ALA A 266 -6.05 3.89 -0.91
N ILE A 267 -5.10 3.87 -1.84
CA ILE A 267 -3.84 4.63 -1.73
C ILE A 267 -4.11 6.13 -1.82
N THR A 268 -4.92 6.56 -2.78
CA THR A 268 -5.34 7.96 -2.90
C THR A 268 -6.08 8.41 -1.65
N GLY A 269 -6.95 7.57 -1.09
CA GLY A 269 -7.68 7.84 0.14
C GLY A 269 -6.74 8.06 1.31
N LEU A 270 -5.82 7.12 1.58
CA LEU A 270 -4.81 7.28 2.64
C LEU A 270 -3.98 8.55 2.46
N THR A 271 -3.45 8.76 1.26
CA THR A 271 -2.62 9.94 0.92
C THR A 271 -3.41 11.24 1.12
N SER A 272 -4.69 11.26 0.77
CA SER A 272 -5.56 12.44 0.95
C SER A 272 -5.80 12.72 2.43
N LEU A 273 -5.96 11.69 3.26
CA LEU A 273 -6.14 11.85 4.70
C LEU A 273 -4.86 12.34 5.37
N ASP A 274 -3.73 11.76 4.99
CA ASP A 274 -2.40 12.19 5.44
C ASP A 274 -2.16 13.66 5.07
N PHE A 275 -2.52 14.07 3.85
CA PHE A 275 -2.42 15.46 3.40
C PHE A 275 -3.31 16.43 4.22
N LEU A 276 -4.47 15.95 4.68
CA LEU A 276 -5.39 16.73 5.53
C LEU A 276 -5.00 16.72 7.02
N GLY A 277 -3.95 15.97 7.41
CA GLY A 277 -3.56 15.80 8.81
C GLY A 277 -4.48 14.89 9.62
N LEU A 278 -5.35 14.13 8.95
CA LEU A 278 -6.28 13.15 9.56
C LEU A 278 -5.81 11.70 9.38
N GLY A 279 -4.68 11.53 8.69
CA GLY A 279 -4.11 10.25 8.34
C GLY A 279 -3.15 9.72 9.40
N LEU A 280 -2.03 9.12 8.98
CA LEU A 280 -1.05 8.49 9.86
C LEU A 280 -0.52 9.46 10.94
N PRO A 281 -0.11 8.95 12.12
CA PRO A 281 0.33 9.79 13.21
C PRO A 281 1.60 10.56 12.82
N ALA A 282 1.77 11.75 13.40
CA ALA A 282 2.93 12.60 13.16
C ALA A 282 4.24 11.83 13.38
N GLY A 283 5.21 12.03 12.50
CA GLY A 283 6.47 11.27 12.52
C GLY A 283 6.45 10.00 11.65
N SER A 284 5.29 9.60 11.12
CA SER A 284 5.22 8.49 10.16
C SER A 284 5.84 8.87 8.82
N ALA A 285 6.31 7.88 8.06
CA ALA A 285 6.65 8.09 6.67
C ALA A 285 5.35 8.14 5.86
N SER A 286 4.98 9.33 5.37
CA SER A 286 3.75 9.52 4.61
C SER A 286 3.99 10.34 3.35
N LEU A 287 3.48 9.84 2.22
CA LEU A 287 3.48 10.56 0.95
C LEU A 287 2.51 11.76 0.97
N GLY A 288 1.42 11.67 1.73
CA GLY A 288 0.47 12.78 1.88
C GLY A 288 1.00 13.89 2.77
N GLU A 289 1.74 13.55 3.83
CA GLU A 289 2.45 14.54 4.65
C GLU A 289 3.48 15.31 3.82
N LEU A 290 4.26 14.63 2.96
CA LEU A 290 5.21 15.27 2.04
C LEU A 290 4.51 16.24 1.06
N LEU A 291 3.33 15.89 0.55
CA LEU A 291 2.51 16.80 -0.26
C LEU A 291 2.04 18.03 0.53
N ALA A 292 1.62 17.84 1.79
CA ALA A 292 1.17 18.92 2.66
C ALA A 292 2.33 19.89 2.97
N GLN A 293 3.51 19.35 3.26
CA GLN A 293 4.74 20.12 3.45
C GLN A 293 5.14 20.85 2.17
N GLY A 294 5.02 20.23 0.98
CA GLY A 294 5.26 20.90 -0.30
C GLY A 294 4.31 22.07 -0.56
N LYS A 295 3.05 21.98 -0.12
CA LYS A 295 2.08 23.09 -0.14
C LYS A 295 2.47 24.20 0.85
N ALA A 296 2.93 23.83 2.05
CA ALA A 296 3.29 24.79 3.09
C ALA A 296 4.63 25.50 2.84
N ASN A 297 5.55 24.84 2.13
CA ASN A 297 6.92 25.30 1.90
C ASN A 297 7.17 25.56 0.41
N LEU A 298 6.59 26.62 -0.14
CA LEU A 298 6.75 26.99 -1.56
C LEU A 298 8.22 27.30 -1.95
N GLN A 299 9.03 27.70 -0.98
CA GLN A 299 10.48 27.88 -1.12
C GLN A 299 11.25 26.55 -1.30
N ALA A 300 10.63 25.41 -0.99
CA ALA A 300 11.19 24.07 -1.09
C ALA A 300 10.42 23.21 -2.11
N PRO A 301 10.43 23.58 -3.41
CA PRO A 301 9.59 22.94 -4.43
C PRO A 301 9.90 21.44 -4.65
N TRP A 302 11.10 20.98 -4.27
CA TRP A 302 11.48 19.56 -4.35
C TRP A 302 10.58 18.66 -3.49
N LEU A 303 10.01 19.14 -2.38
CA LEU A 303 9.08 18.36 -1.55
C LEU A 303 7.80 18.02 -2.32
N GLY A 304 7.14 19.05 -2.84
CA GLY A 304 5.90 18.89 -3.62
C GLY A 304 6.13 18.10 -4.90
N LEU A 305 7.23 18.36 -5.62
CA LEU A 305 7.58 17.63 -6.84
C LEU A 305 7.90 16.15 -6.57
N THR A 306 8.66 15.85 -5.53
CA THR A 306 9.00 14.47 -5.15
C THR A 306 7.75 13.68 -4.80
N ALA A 307 6.88 14.25 -3.96
CA ALA A 307 5.63 13.59 -3.57
C ALA A 307 4.68 13.41 -4.77
N PHE A 308 4.55 14.44 -5.62
CA PHE A 308 3.74 14.35 -6.84
C PHE A 308 4.25 13.28 -7.81
N VAL A 309 5.53 13.31 -8.17
CA VAL A 309 6.12 12.37 -9.15
C VAL A 309 6.06 10.94 -8.61
N SER A 310 6.37 10.72 -7.34
CA SER A 310 6.30 9.39 -6.74
C SER A 310 4.89 8.81 -6.72
N LEU A 311 3.89 9.60 -6.31
CA LEU A 311 2.48 9.20 -6.35
C LEU A 311 2.02 8.96 -7.78
N ALA A 312 2.35 9.85 -8.72
CA ALA A 312 1.98 9.71 -10.13
C ALA A 312 2.55 8.42 -10.72
N VAL A 313 3.83 8.11 -10.48
CA VAL A 313 4.47 6.87 -10.92
C VAL A 313 3.80 5.65 -10.26
N MET A 314 3.66 5.64 -8.94
CA MET A 314 3.07 4.52 -8.21
C MET A 314 1.64 4.22 -8.68
N LEU A 315 0.78 5.24 -8.76
CA LEU A 315 -0.61 5.07 -9.18
C LEU A 315 -0.69 4.66 -10.66
N SER A 316 0.14 5.23 -11.54
CA SER A 316 0.19 4.83 -12.96
C SER A 316 0.60 3.37 -13.13
N LEU A 317 1.60 2.90 -12.37
CA LEU A 317 2.00 1.49 -12.38
C LEU A 317 0.84 0.59 -11.98
N LEU A 318 0.13 0.91 -10.91
CA LEU A 318 -1.02 0.13 -10.43
C LEU A 318 -2.18 0.12 -11.42
N VAL A 319 -2.48 1.26 -12.06
CA VAL A 319 -3.51 1.34 -13.10
C VAL A 319 -3.15 0.46 -14.30
N PHE A 320 -1.92 0.56 -14.82
CA PHE A 320 -1.51 -0.26 -15.97
C PHE A 320 -1.46 -1.76 -15.65
N ILE A 321 -1.02 -2.15 -14.44
CA ILE A 321 -1.13 -3.53 -13.96
C ILE A 321 -2.59 -3.96 -13.97
N GLY A 322 -3.47 -3.11 -13.46
CA GLY A 322 -4.91 -3.34 -13.41
C GLY A 322 -5.55 -3.56 -14.77
N GLU A 323 -5.21 -2.72 -15.75
CA GLU A 323 -5.66 -2.87 -17.14
C GLU A 323 -5.19 -4.20 -17.73
N ALA A 324 -3.94 -4.60 -17.50
CA ALA A 324 -3.43 -5.88 -17.98
C ALA A 324 -4.09 -7.08 -17.29
N VAL A 325 -4.40 -6.98 -15.99
CA VAL A 325 -5.19 -7.99 -15.27
C VAL A 325 -6.59 -8.07 -15.89
N ARG A 326 -7.29 -6.95 -16.07
CA ARG A 326 -8.61 -6.91 -16.71
C ARG A 326 -8.57 -7.54 -18.11
N ASP A 327 -7.59 -7.17 -18.93
CA ASP A 327 -7.39 -7.70 -20.29
C ASP A 327 -7.17 -9.22 -20.32
N ALA A 328 -6.44 -9.75 -19.34
CA ALA A 328 -6.18 -11.19 -19.23
C ALA A 328 -7.46 -12.00 -18.94
N PHE A 329 -8.46 -11.37 -18.33
CA PHE A 329 -9.73 -11.97 -17.94
C PHE A 329 -10.92 -11.58 -18.84
N ASP A 330 -10.73 -10.69 -19.83
CA ASP A 330 -11.77 -10.30 -20.80
C ASP A 330 -12.14 -11.46 -21.75
N PRO A 331 -13.39 -11.95 -21.74
CA PRO A 331 -13.84 -13.02 -22.63
C PRO A 331 -13.87 -12.64 -24.12
N ARG A 332 -14.00 -11.35 -24.47
CA ARG A 332 -14.15 -10.92 -25.88
C ARG A 332 -12.86 -11.05 -26.67
N LYS A 333 -11.70 -10.89 -26.02
CA LYS A 333 -10.39 -11.18 -26.62
C LYS A 333 -10.15 -12.68 -26.87
N LEU A 334 -11.03 -13.57 -26.38
CA LEU A 334 -10.94 -15.01 -26.63
C LEU A 334 -11.36 -15.40 -28.06
N PHE A 335 -12.18 -14.60 -28.74
CA PHE A 335 -12.79 -14.97 -30.04
C PHE A 335 -12.08 -14.40 -31.27
N ASN A 336 -11.23 -13.37 -31.13
CA ASN A 336 -10.52 -12.76 -32.27
C ASN A 336 -9.17 -13.44 -32.60
N GLY A 337 -8.74 -14.46 -31.85
CA GLY A 337 -7.47 -15.16 -32.07
C GLY A 337 -7.52 -16.28 -33.13
N GLY A 338 -8.64 -16.45 -33.84
CA GLY A 338 -8.84 -17.49 -34.86
C GLY A 338 -8.92 -16.97 -36.30
N ARG A 339 -8.62 -15.69 -36.52
CA ARG A 339 -8.55 -15.09 -37.86
C ARG A 339 -7.23 -14.33 -38.01
N SER A 340 -6.16 -15.07 -38.25
CA SER A 340 -4.96 -14.59 -38.96
C SER A 340 -4.32 -15.77 -39.65
#